data_AF-R9AJC6-F1
#
_entry.id   AF-R9AJC6-F1
#
_cell.length_a   1.000
_cell.length_b   1.000
_cell.length_c   1.000
_cell.angle_alpha   90.00
_cell.angle_beta   90.00
_cell.angle_gamma   90.00
#
_symmetry.space_group_name_H-M   'P 1'
#
loop_
_entity.id
_entity.type
_entity.pdbx_description
1 polymer ?
#
loop_
_entity_poly.entity_id
_entity_poly.type
_entity_poly.pdbx_seq_one_letter_code
_entity_poly.pdbx_strand_id
1 'polypeptide(L)'
;MAIKTVVDIIMTGKERQFNWCFMALGVHYLFDLVACTPTSGWEEGQFENQFGNIREWLFIPCLKFNDQHEFNHWLELRYQKLAKR
;
A
#
# COMPACT_ATOMS: atom_id res chain seq x y z
N MET A 1 -17.22 -16.30 -0.04
CA MET A 1 -17.07 -15.71 -1.38
C MET A 1 -16.07 -14.56 -1.23
N ALA A 2 -14.88 -14.68 -1.82
CA ALA A 2 -13.87 -13.63 -1.71
C ALA A 2 -14.25 -12.43 -2.59
N ILE A 3 -13.95 -11.20 -2.14
CA ILE A 3 -14.07 -10.00 -2.96
C ILE A 3 -13.12 -10.13 -4.15
N LYS A 4 -13.64 -9.99 -5.37
CA LYS A 4 -12.81 -9.95 -6.59
C LYS A 4 -12.27 -8.54 -6.87
N THR A 5 -13.07 -7.52 -6.62
CA THR A 5 -12.72 -6.11 -6.87
C THR A 5 -13.23 -5.23 -5.74
N VAL A 6 -12.40 -4.26 -5.33
CA VAL A 6 -12.74 -3.27 -4.28
C VAL A 6 -13.72 -2.21 -4.79
N VAL A 7 -13.58 -1.84 -6.06
CA VAL A 7 -14.41 -0.86 -6.77
C VAL A 7 -15.24 -1.61 -7.80
N ASP A 8 -16.55 -1.34 -7.84
CA ASP A 8 -17.46 -1.88 -8.84
C ASP A 8 -17.56 -0.95 -10.07
N ILE A 9 -17.61 0.38 -9.86
CA ILE A 9 -17.72 1.37 -10.94
C ILE A 9 -16.81 2.58 -10.70
N ILE A 10 -16.10 2.99 -11.76
CA ILE A 10 -15.26 4.19 -11.82
C ILE A 10 -16.04 5.29 -12.54
N MET A 11 -16.33 6.39 -11.85
CA MET A 11 -17.03 7.56 -12.39
C MET A 11 -16.07 8.75 -12.60
N THR A 12 -16.60 9.92 -12.94
CA THR A 12 -15.80 11.13 -13.18
C THR A 12 -15.14 11.66 -11.91
N GLY A 13 -13.92 12.21 -12.02
CA GLY A 13 -13.19 12.76 -10.88
C GLY A 13 -12.90 11.69 -9.81
N LYS A 14 -13.27 11.98 -8.56
CA LYS A 14 -13.07 11.10 -7.39
C LYS A 14 -14.20 10.10 -7.17
N GLU A 15 -15.28 10.16 -7.93
CA GLU A 15 -16.47 9.34 -7.64
C GLU A 15 -16.22 7.87 -7.98
N ARG A 16 -16.44 6.99 -7.00
CA ARG A 16 -16.32 5.54 -7.14
C ARG A 16 -17.50 4.88 -6.45
N GLN A 17 -18.08 3.87 -7.10
CA GLN A 17 -18.98 2.94 -6.43
C GLN A 17 -18.14 1.79 -5.88
N PHE A 18 -18.05 1.73 -4.56
CA PHE A 18 -17.31 0.68 -3.87
C PHE A 18 -18.16 -0.57 -3.69
N ASN A 19 -17.47 -1.72 -3.65
CA ASN A 19 -18.12 -2.98 -3.37
C ASN A 19 -18.72 -2.98 -1.96
N TRP A 20 -19.94 -3.50 -1.80
CA TRP A 20 -20.64 -3.51 -0.52
C TRP A 20 -19.87 -4.25 0.59
N CYS A 21 -19.21 -5.37 0.27
CA CYS A 21 -18.40 -6.10 1.25
C CYS A 21 -17.21 -5.25 1.72
N PHE A 22 -16.65 -4.44 0.81
CA PHE A 22 -15.54 -3.56 1.14
C PHE A 22 -15.98 -2.36 1.98
N MET A 23 -17.15 -1.80 1.69
CA MET A 23 -17.75 -0.77 2.55
C MET A 23 -18.01 -1.28 3.97
N ALA A 24 -18.46 -2.54 4.12
CA ALA A 24 -18.64 -3.15 5.43
C ALA A 24 -17.32 -3.27 6.22
N LEU A 25 -16.18 -3.47 5.53
CA LEU A 25 -14.86 -3.42 6.17
C LEU A 25 -14.52 -2.03 6.67
N GLY A 26 -14.82 -0.98 5.90
CA GLY A 26 -14.64 0.41 6.33
C GLY A 26 -15.40 0.71 7.62
N VAL A 27 -16.64 0.26 7.72
CA VAL A 27 -17.46 0.40 8.96
C VAL A 27 -16.88 -0.43 10.11
N HIS A 28 -16.43 -1.66 9.85
CA HIS A 28 -15.88 -2.53 10.89
C HIS A 28 -14.56 -2.01 11.48
N TYR A 29 -13.67 -1.51 10.62
CA TYR A 29 -12.36 -0.98 11.00
C TYR A 29 -12.34 0.55 11.17
N LEU A 30 -13.50 1.20 11.07
CA LEU A 30 -13.70 2.65 11.29
C LEU A 30 -12.78 3.53 10.43
N PHE A 31 -12.70 3.25 9.12
CA PHE A 31 -12.01 4.11 8.16
C PHE A 31 -12.91 4.52 6.99
N ASP A 32 -12.68 5.74 6.50
CA ASP A 32 -13.40 6.28 5.35
C ASP A 32 -12.75 5.89 4.03
N LEU A 33 -13.59 5.68 3.02
CA LEU A 33 -13.18 5.33 1.67
C LEU A 33 -13.03 6.58 0.82
N VAL A 34 -11.78 7.01 0.61
CA VAL A 34 -11.47 8.19 -0.21
C VAL A 34 -10.65 7.76 -1.42
N ALA A 35 -11.18 8.04 -2.61
CA ALA A 35 -10.45 7.81 -3.85
C ALA A 35 -9.56 9.02 -4.20
N CYS A 36 -8.40 8.74 -4.80
CA CYS A 36 -7.53 9.76 -5.35
C CYS A 36 -8.19 10.46 -6.56
N THR A 37 -7.85 11.73 -6.76
CA THR A 37 -8.23 12.47 -7.99
C THR A 37 -7.38 11.97 -9.15
N PRO A 38 -7.92 11.77 -10.37
CA PRO A 38 -7.09 11.35 -11.51
C PRO A 38 -5.91 12.28 -11.82
N THR A 39 -6.01 13.54 -11.40
CA THR A 39 -4.98 14.57 -11.59
C THR A 39 -4.02 14.73 -10.40
N SER A 40 -4.08 13.88 -9.36
CA SER A 40 -3.17 13.95 -8.20
C SER A 40 -1.76 13.42 -8.48
N GLY A 41 -1.33 13.42 -9.74
CA GLY A 41 -0.06 12.82 -10.17
C GLY A 41 1.18 13.39 -9.46
N TRP A 42 1.12 14.60 -8.92
CA TRP A 42 2.23 15.14 -8.12
C TRP A 42 2.35 14.50 -6.73
N GLU A 43 1.25 14.35 -5.99
CA GLU A 43 1.25 13.68 -4.67
C GLU A 43 1.55 12.19 -4.81
N GLU A 44 0.97 11.56 -5.84
CA GLU A 44 1.25 10.17 -6.18
C GLU A 44 2.71 9.97 -6.59
N GLY A 45 3.27 10.88 -7.40
CA GLY A 45 4.69 10.84 -7.76
C GLY A 45 5.64 11.00 -6.57
N GLN A 46 5.29 11.82 -5.57
CA GLN A 46 6.06 11.89 -4.31
C GLN A 46 6.01 10.58 -3.55
N PHE A 47 4.83 9.97 -3.47
CA PHE A 47 4.62 8.68 -2.82
C PHE A 47 5.44 7.59 -3.53
N GLU A 48 5.29 7.44 -4.85
CA GLU A 48 6.02 6.49 -5.69
C GLU A 48 7.54 6.64 -5.57
N ASN A 49 8.05 7.86 -5.54
CA ASN A 49 9.48 8.12 -5.37
C ASN A 49 9.99 7.63 -3.99
N GLN A 50 9.19 7.78 -2.93
CA GLN A 50 9.52 7.22 -1.62
C GLN A 50 9.56 5.68 -1.65
N PHE A 51 8.64 5.02 -2.34
CA PHE A 51 8.72 3.56 -2.54
C PHE A 51 9.96 3.15 -3.32
N GLY A 52 10.32 3.92 -4.36
CA GLY A 52 11.55 3.72 -5.12
C GLY A 52 12.77 3.69 -4.20
N ASN A 53 12.92 4.73 -3.38
CA ASN A 53 14.01 4.85 -2.42
C ASN A 53 14.04 3.69 -1.41
N ILE A 54 12.89 3.35 -0.81
CA ILE A 54 12.79 2.23 0.14
C ILE A 54 13.22 0.92 -0.53
N ARG A 55 12.77 0.70 -1.78
CA ARG A 55 13.09 -0.51 -2.53
C ARG A 55 14.59 -0.61 -2.83
N GLU A 56 15.22 0.50 -3.21
CA GLU A 56 16.66 0.57 -3.42
C GLU A 56 17.44 0.32 -2.13
N TRP A 57 17.00 0.86 -1.00
CA TRP A 57 17.71 0.71 0.28
C TRP A 57 17.56 -0.68 0.91
N LEU A 58 16.41 -1.33 0.71
CA LEU A 58 16.09 -2.60 1.36
C LEU A 58 16.32 -3.80 0.46
N PHE A 59 16.00 -3.74 -0.84
CA PHE A 59 15.91 -4.95 -1.66
C PHE A 59 16.96 -5.03 -2.77
N ILE A 60 17.92 -4.10 -2.81
CA ILE A 60 19.01 -4.09 -3.78
C ILE A 60 20.36 -4.11 -3.03
N PRO A 61 21.21 -5.14 -3.24
CA PRO A 61 21.02 -6.31 -4.11
C PRO A 61 19.93 -7.27 -3.58
N CYS A 62 19.41 -8.13 -4.46
CA CYS A 62 18.37 -9.10 -4.10
C CYS A 62 18.85 -10.00 -2.95
N LEU A 63 18.13 -9.95 -1.84
CA LEU A 63 18.48 -10.67 -0.63
C LEU A 63 18.05 -12.13 -0.73
N LYS A 64 18.89 -13.03 -0.21
CA LYS A 64 18.59 -14.46 -0.15
C LYS A 64 18.45 -14.85 1.32
N PHE A 65 17.36 -15.53 1.62
CA PHE A 65 17.05 -16.08 2.94
C PHE A 65 16.66 -17.54 2.78
N ASN A 66 16.87 -18.34 3.83
CA ASN A 66 16.53 -19.77 3.79
C ASN A 66 15.08 -20.02 4.16
N ASP A 67 14.47 -19.13 4.95
CA ASP A 67 13.07 -19.23 5.39
C ASP A 67 12.42 -17.84 5.55
N GLN A 68 11.09 -17.80 5.55
CA GLN A 68 10.31 -16.58 5.73
C GLN A 68 10.53 -15.94 7.12
N HIS A 69 10.80 -16.72 8.16
CA HIS A 69 11.08 -16.19 9.49
C HIS A 69 12.38 -15.37 9.53
N GLU A 70 13.42 -15.85 8.84
CA GLU A 70 14.71 -15.16 8.70
C GLU A 70 14.53 -13.82 7.97
N PHE A 71 13.72 -13.81 6.90
CA PHE A 71 13.37 -12.61 6.17
C PHE A 71 12.62 -11.58 7.03
N ASN A 72 11.60 -12.00 7.77
CA ASN A 72 10.79 -11.13 8.62
C ASN A 72 11.64 -10.48 9.74
N HIS A 73 12.51 -11.27 10.38
CA HIS A 73 13.42 -10.75 11.42
C HIS A 73 14.42 -9.74 10.85
N TRP A 74 14.99 -10.02 9.67
CA TRP A 74 15.86 -9.08 8.97
C TRP A 74 15.14 -7.78 8.61
N LEU A 75 13.90 -7.86 8.11
CA LEU A 75 13.07 -6.71 7.76
C LEU A 75 12.80 -5.82 8.97
N GLU A 76 12.43 -6.40 10.11
CA GLU A 76 12.14 -5.66 11.34
C GLU A 76 13.34 -4.85 11.81
N LEU A 77 14.52 -5.48 11.89
CA LEU A 77 15.77 -4.80 12.26
C LEU A 77 16.12 -3.64 11.31
N ARG A 78 15.92 -3.85 10.01
CA ARG A 78 16.21 -2.85 8.98
C ARG A 78 15.24 -1.69 9.01
N TYR A 79 13.95 -1.97 9.18
CA TYR A 79 12.92 -0.96 9.34
C TYR A 79 13.20 -0.08 10.57
N GLN A 80 13.51 -0.68 11.72
CA GLN A 80 13.88 0.07 12.93
C GLN A 80 15.11 0.97 12.72
N LYS A 81 16.07 0.54 11.90
CA LYS A 81 17.24 1.35 11.56
C LYS A 81 16.89 2.51 10.62
N LEU A 82 15.99 2.30 9.66
CA LEU A 82 15.52 3.34 8.74
C LEU A 82 14.62 4.36 9.45
N ALA A 83 13.76 3.93 10.35
CA ALA A 83 12.86 4.81 11.12
C ALA A 83 13.61 5.75 12.09
N LYS A 84 14.86 5.42 12.43
CA LYS A 84 15.73 6.24 13.29
C LYS A 84 16.62 7.23 12.51
N ARG A 85 16.53 7.25 11.18
CA ARG A 85 17.21 8.25 10.33
C ARG A 85 16.32 9.46 10.14
#